data_AF-A0A376TTC0-F1
#
_entry.id   AF-A0A376TTC0-F1
#
_cell.length_a   1.000
_cell.length_b   1.000
_cell.length_c   1.000
_cell.angle_alpha   90.00
_cell.angle_beta   90.00
_cell.angle_gamma   90.00
#
_symmetry.space_group_name_H-M   'P 1'
#
loop_
_entity.id
_entity.type
_entity.pdbx_description
1 polymer ?
#
loop_
_entity_poly.entity_id
_entity_poly.type
_entity_poly.pdbx_seq_one_letter_code
_entity_poly.pdbx_strand_id
1 'polypeptide(L)'
;MLPVVCCSMRKDTQRTTLPHIRSITMEREQDSIIMDAATRRNLEITQNLAGGAENTLASVLDCTVTPMGSRMLKRWLHMPVRDTRVLLERQQTIGALQDFTAELQPVLRQVGDLERILARLALRTARPRDLARMRHAFQQLPELRAQLETVDSAPVQALREKMGEFAELRDLLERAIIDTPPVLVRDGGVIASGYNEELDEWRALG
;
A
#
# COMPACT_ATOMS: atom_id res chain seq x y z
N MET A 1 -8.56 11.87 24.52
CA MET A 1 -7.50 11.39 25.44
C MET A 1 -6.74 10.17 24.88
N LEU A 2 -7.42 9.13 24.35
CA LEU A 2 -6.78 7.97 23.69
C LEU A 2 -5.79 8.26 22.53
N PRO A 3 -6.05 9.18 21.58
CA PRO A 3 -5.15 9.34 20.43
C PRO A 3 -3.78 9.95 20.78
N VAL A 4 -3.73 10.77 21.84
CA VAL A 4 -2.49 11.36 22.35
C VAL A 4 -1.61 10.28 22.98
N VAL A 5 -2.22 9.34 23.71
CA VAL A 5 -1.51 8.21 24.33
C VAL A 5 -0.95 7.25 23.28
N CYS A 6 -1.69 6.98 22.20
CA CYS A 6 -1.20 6.10 21.13
C CYS A 6 0.01 6.68 20.39
N CYS A 7 0.01 8.00 20.12
CA CYS A 7 1.17 8.68 19.55
C CYS A 7 2.35 8.74 20.52
N SER A 8 2.12 8.92 21.82
CA SER A 8 3.17 8.91 22.84
C SER A 8 3.84 7.54 22.95
N MET A 9 3.07 6.46 23.11
CA MET A 9 3.58 5.09 23.21
C MET A 9 4.39 4.67 21.98
N ARG A 10 4.00 5.13 20.78
CA ARG A 10 4.74 4.86 19.53
C ARG A 10 6.04 5.66 19.41
N LYS A 11 6.06 6.90 19.90
CA LYS A 11 7.30 7.69 20.00
C LYS A 11 8.27 7.05 20.99
N ASP A 12 7.79 6.56 22.13
CA ASP A 12 8.63 5.92 23.15
C ASP A 12 9.22 4.58 22.68
N THR A 13 8.46 3.81 21.90
CA THR A 13 8.93 2.53 21.34
C THR A 13 9.80 2.66 20.09
N GLN A 14 9.59 3.69 19.25
CA GLN A 14 10.37 3.88 18.02
C GLN A 14 11.51 4.90 18.16
N ARG A 15 11.53 5.73 19.23
CA ARG A 15 12.54 6.76 19.56
C ARG A 15 13.04 7.61 18.37
N THR A 16 12.19 7.78 17.36
CA THR A 16 12.47 8.49 16.11
C THR A 16 11.26 9.34 15.74
N THR A 17 11.50 10.40 14.96
CA THR A 17 10.41 11.23 14.45
C THR A 17 9.49 10.40 13.55
N LEU A 18 8.17 10.67 13.59
CA LEU A 18 7.15 9.91 12.86
C LEU A 18 6.55 10.74 11.70
N PRO A 19 7.34 11.11 10.65
CA PRO A 19 6.91 12.05 9.61
C PRO A 19 5.78 11.53 8.69
N HIS A 20 5.44 10.24 8.80
CA HIS A 20 4.36 9.61 8.05
C HIS A 20 2.99 9.71 8.76
N ILE A 21 2.95 10.03 10.06
CA ILE A 21 1.68 10.36 10.74
C ILE A 21 1.41 11.84 10.50
N ARG A 22 0.77 12.16 9.37
CA ARG A 22 0.52 13.55 8.95
C ARG A 22 -0.88 14.06 9.30
N SER A 23 -1.80 13.16 9.64
CA SER A 23 -3.19 13.51 9.92
C SER A 23 -3.80 12.60 10.98
N ILE A 24 -4.74 13.17 11.74
CA ILE A 24 -5.66 12.44 12.59
C ILE A 24 -7.08 12.74 12.10
N THR A 25 -7.89 11.70 11.92
CA THR A 25 -9.29 11.83 11.53
C THR A 25 -10.15 11.31 12.66
N MET A 26 -11.13 12.10 13.10
CA MET A 26 -12.14 11.65 14.07
C MET A 26 -13.20 10.88 13.29
N GLU A 27 -13.39 9.60 13.62
CA GLU A 27 -14.51 8.81 13.12
C GLU A 27 -15.75 9.15 13.97
N ARG A 28 -16.80 9.67 13.32
CA ARG A 28 -18.08 9.94 14.01
C ARG A 28 -19.01 8.76 13.84
N GLU A 29 -19.84 8.52 14.86
CA GLU A 29 -20.88 7.48 14.86
C GLU A 29 -21.81 7.54 13.63
N GLN A 30 -22.09 8.74 13.14
CA GLN A 30 -22.93 8.97 11.96
C GLN A 30 -22.26 8.67 10.61
N ASP A 31 -20.93 8.50 10.56
CA ASP A 31 -20.19 8.33 9.30
C ASP A 31 -20.16 6.86 8.84
N SER A 32 -20.45 5.93 9.77
CA SER A 32 -20.40 4.48 9.52
C SER A 32 -21.56 3.74 10.17
N ILE A 33 -21.81 2.50 9.72
CA ILE A 33 -22.75 1.60 10.40
C ILE A 33 -22.06 1.02 11.63
N ILE A 34 -22.56 1.38 12.81
CA ILE A 34 -22.08 0.83 14.08
C ILE A 34 -22.55 -0.62 14.18
N MET A 35 -21.58 -1.54 14.24
CA MET A 35 -21.81 -2.93 14.55
C MET A 35 -21.18 -3.24 15.89
N ASP A 36 -21.98 -3.72 16.84
CA ASP A 36 -21.49 -4.17 18.13
C ASP A 36 -20.63 -5.45 17.98
N ALA A 37 -19.96 -5.83 19.07
CA ALA A 37 -19.05 -6.98 19.06
C ALA A 37 -19.79 -8.29 18.72
N ALA A 38 -21.02 -8.45 19.18
CA ALA A 38 -21.84 -9.63 18.92
C ALA A 38 -22.21 -9.73 17.43
N THR A 39 -22.65 -8.62 16.81
CA THR A 39 -22.97 -8.56 15.38
C THR A 39 -21.74 -8.90 14.54
N ARG A 40 -20.58 -8.30 14.82
CA ARG A 40 -19.34 -8.59 14.07
C ARG A 40 -18.93 -10.05 14.15
N ARG A 41 -19.10 -10.67 15.33
CA ARG A 41 -18.80 -12.08 15.55
C ARG A 41 -19.80 -12.99 14.84
N ASN A 42 -21.10 -12.70 14.95
CA ASN A 42 -22.16 -13.53 14.36
C ASN A 42 -22.21 -13.45 12.84
N LEU A 43 -21.79 -12.31 12.25
CA LEU A 43 -21.65 -12.16 10.80
C LEU A 43 -20.34 -12.77 10.24
N GLU A 44 -19.46 -13.28 11.10
CA GLU A 44 -18.19 -13.92 10.74
C GLU A 44 -17.38 -13.11 9.70
N ILE A 45 -17.28 -11.78 9.91
CA ILE A 45 -16.78 -10.85 8.88
C ILE A 45 -15.34 -11.21 8.44
N THR A 46 -14.44 -11.39 9.40
CA THR A 46 -13.03 -11.78 9.16
C THR A 46 -12.58 -12.95 10.02
N GLN A 47 -13.43 -13.41 10.93
CA GLN A 47 -13.14 -14.48 11.87
C GLN A 47 -14.42 -15.27 12.10
N ASN A 48 -14.35 -16.59 11.97
CA ASN A 48 -15.47 -17.48 12.23
C ASN A 48 -15.69 -17.68 13.74
N LEU A 49 -16.81 -18.31 14.12
CA LEU A 49 -17.19 -18.50 15.52
C LEU A 49 -16.20 -19.35 16.33
N ALA A 50 -15.42 -20.20 15.66
CA ALA A 50 -14.36 -21.03 16.23
C ALA A 50 -13.00 -20.29 16.33
N GLY A 51 -12.92 -19.06 15.83
CA GLY A 51 -11.72 -18.22 15.89
C GLY A 51 -10.79 -18.33 14.67
N GLY A 52 -11.12 -19.16 13.67
CA GLY A 52 -10.38 -19.32 12.42
C GLY A 52 -10.75 -18.26 11.36
N ALA A 53 -10.03 -18.26 10.23
CA ALA A 53 -10.28 -17.37 9.09
C ALA A 53 -11.08 -18.02 7.94
N GLU A 54 -11.24 -19.35 8.00
CA GLU A 54 -12.02 -20.17 7.07
C GLU A 54 -13.51 -19.81 7.13
N ASN A 55 -14.21 -19.90 5.99
CA ASN A 55 -15.67 -19.70 5.88
C ASN A 55 -16.17 -18.35 6.43
N THR A 56 -15.40 -17.30 6.22
CA THR A 56 -15.76 -15.92 6.61
C THR A 56 -16.22 -15.12 5.39
N LEU A 57 -16.91 -14.00 5.62
CA LEU A 57 -17.24 -13.09 4.52
C LEU A 57 -15.96 -12.62 3.78
N ALA A 58 -14.91 -12.32 4.52
CA ALA A 58 -13.62 -11.95 3.95
C ALA A 58 -12.99 -13.10 3.16
N SER A 59 -13.08 -14.37 3.58
CA SER A 59 -12.49 -15.47 2.79
C SER A 59 -13.17 -15.66 1.44
N VAL A 60 -14.45 -15.29 1.32
CA VAL A 60 -15.20 -15.34 0.06
C VAL A 60 -14.86 -14.14 -0.85
N LEU A 61 -14.77 -12.93 -0.29
CA LEU A 61 -14.63 -11.70 -1.07
C LEU A 61 -13.17 -11.30 -1.34
N ASP A 62 -12.21 -11.72 -0.52
CA ASP A 62 -10.81 -11.28 -0.59
C ASP A 62 -10.02 -12.05 -1.64
N CYS A 63 -10.28 -11.72 -2.91
CA CYS A 63 -9.45 -12.12 -4.05
C CYS A 63 -8.43 -11.03 -4.44
N THR A 64 -8.04 -10.17 -3.48
CA THR A 64 -7.13 -9.05 -3.76
C THR A 64 -5.72 -9.55 -4.06
N VAL A 65 -5.04 -8.88 -5.00
CA VAL A 65 -3.71 -9.29 -5.47
C VAL A 65 -2.56 -8.60 -4.74
N THR A 66 -2.85 -7.68 -3.81
CA THR A 66 -1.84 -7.00 -2.99
C THR A 66 -2.17 -7.10 -1.49
N PRO A 67 -1.16 -7.21 -0.61
CA PRO A 67 -1.40 -7.24 0.83
C PRO A 67 -2.07 -5.98 1.37
N MET A 68 -1.80 -4.81 0.79
CA MET A 68 -2.45 -3.55 1.18
C MET A 68 -3.92 -3.51 0.75
N GLY A 69 -4.26 -4.08 -0.41
CA GLY A 69 -5.65 -4.27 -0.87
C GLY A 69 -6.45 -5.15 0.07
N SER A 70 -5.92 -6.31 0.45
CA SER A 70 -6.57 -7.23 1.41
C SER A 70 -6.88 -6.55 2.74
N ARG A 71 -5.91 -5.80 3.29
CA ARG A 71 -6.10 -5.02 4.52
C ARG A 71 -7.16 -3.93 4.35
N MET A 72 -7.18 -3.25 3.20
CA MET A 72 -8.17 -2.20 2.93
C MET A 72 -9.58 -2.76 2.83
N LEU A 73 -9.77 -3.87 2.09
CA LEU A 73 -11.06 -4.56 1.98
C LEU A 73 -11.60 -4.96 3.36
N LYS A 74 -10.76 -5.61 4.17
CA LYS A 74 -11.14 -6.02 5.54
C LYS A 74 -11.53 -4.82 6.41
N ARG A 75 -10.85 -3.67 6.27
CA ARG A 75 -11.26 -2.43 6.95
C ARG A 75 -12.63 -1.95 6.47
N TRP A 76 -12.93 -2.00 5.17
CA TRP A 76 -14.22 -1.60 4.63
C TRP A 76 -15.36 -2.51 5.09
N LEU A 77 -15.14 -3.83 5.14
CA LEU A 77 -16.13 -4.78 5.65
C LEU A 77 -16.46 -4.53 7.13
N HIS A 78 -15.47 -4.12 7.92
CA HIS A 78 -15.65 -3.77 9.34
C HIS A 78 -16.18 -2.35 9.57
N MET A 79 -16.17 -1.49 8.56
CA MET A 79 -16.62 -0.11 8.68
C MET A 79 -17.43 0.31 7.44
N PRO A 80 -18.67 -0.19 7.31
CA PRO A 80 -19.55 0.22 6.21
C PRO A 80 -19.82 1.72 6.30
N VAL A 81 -19.55 2.46 5.22
CA VAL A 81 -19.71 3.91 5.17
C VAL A 81 -21.17 4.30 4.90
N ARG A 82 -21.59 5.46 5.42
CA ARG A 82 -22.96 5.99 5.24
C ARG A 82 -23.09 7.08 4.19
N ASP A 83 -21.97 7.65 3.73
CA ASP A 83 -21.96 8.67 2.69
C ASP A 83 -22.40 8.07 1.34
N THR A 84 -23.60 8.45 0.89
CA THR A 84 -24.19 7.97 -0.37
C THR A 84 -23.32 8.29 -1.58
N ARG A 85 -22.63 9.43 -1.59
CA ARG A 85 -21.74 9.79 -2.70
C ARG A 85 -20.58 8.82 -2.81
N VAL A 86 -19.95 8.49 -1.67
CA VAL A 86 -18.85 7.50 -1.64
C VAL A 86 -19.34 6.12 -2.10
N LEU A 87 -20.56 5.72 -1.72
CA LEU A 87 -21.13 4.45 -2.15
C LEU A 87 -21.38 4.42 -3.68
N LEU A 88 -21.94 5.49 -4.24
CA LEU A 88 -22.18 5.61 -5.68
C LEU A 88 -20.86 5.62 -6.48
N GLU A 89 -19.86 6.37 -6.03
CA GLU A 89 -18.54 6.39 -6.67
C GLU A 89 -17.90 5.00 -6.69
N ARG A 90 -18.02 4.24 -5.58
CA ARG A 90 -17.54 2.85 -5.51
C ARG A 90 -18.29 1.92 -6.46
N GLN A 91 -19.62 2.03 -6.53
CA GLN A 91 -20.45 1.21 -7.43
C GLN A 91 -20.12 1.49 -8.90
N GLN A 92 -19.99 2.77 -9.27
CA GLN A 92 -19.56 3.19 -10.61
C GLN A 92 -18.18 2.64 -10.96
N THR A 93 -17.23 2.74 -10.02
CA THR A 93 -15.87 2.19 -10.19
C THR A 93 -15.91 0.67 -10.43
N ILE A 94 -16.71 -0.06 -9.64
CA ILE A 94 -16.83 -1.52 -9.77
C ILE A 94 -17.38 -1.87 -11.15
N GLY A 95 -18.48 -1.22 -11.58
CA GLY A 95 -19.09 -1.48 -12.88
C GLY A 95 -18.15 -1.17 -14.05
N ALA A 96 -17.47 -0.02 -14.01
CA ALA A 96 -16.58 0.41 -15.08
C ALA A 96 -15.31 -0.45 -15.24
N LEU A 97 -14.89 -1.16 -14.18
CA LEU A 97 -13.66 -1.96 -14.19
C LEU A 97 -13.90 -3.47 -14.42
N GLN A 98 -15.15 -3.93 -14.57
CA GLN A 98 -15.46 -5.36 -14.69
C GLN A 98 -14.66 -6.06 -15.81
N ASP A 99 -14.66 -5.45 -16.99
CA ASP A 99 -14.00 -6.01 -18.19
C ASP A 99 -12.47 -5.87 -18.16
N PHE A 100 -11.94 -5.00 -17.31
CA PHE A 100 -10.50 -4.71 -17.19
C PHE A 100 -9.81 -5.54 -16.10
N THR A 101 -10.57 -6.28 -15.30
CA THR A 101 -10.04 -6.98 -14.11
C THR A 101 -8.90 -7.96 -14.42
N ALA A 102 -9.01 -8.72 -15.52
CA ALA A 102 -8.04 -9.73 -15.92
C ALA A 102 -6.67 -9.12 -16.30
N GLU A 103 -6.67 -7.91 -16.84
CA GLU A 103 -5.47 -7.19 -17.28
C GLU A 103 -4.83 -6.40 -16.13
N LEU A 104 -5.65 -5.77 -15.29
CA LEU A 104 -5.18 -4.95 -14.17
C LEU A 104 -4.58 -5.79 -13.04
N GLN A 105 -5.17 -6.95 -12.74
CA GLN A 105 -4.75 -7.75 -11.58
C GLN A 105 -3.29 -8.23 -11.64
N PRO A 106 -2.78 -8.77 -12.76
CA PRO A 106 -1.37 -9.13 -12.88
C PRO A 106 -0.42 -7.96 -12.62
N VAL A 107 -0.73 -6.78 -13.14
CA VAL A 107 0.10 -5.58 -13.00
C VAL A 107 0.04 -5.04 -11.56
N LEU A 108 -1.15 -4.96 -10.96
CA LEU A 108 -1.32 -4.58 -9.55
C LEU A 108 -0.59 -5.52 -8.59
N ARG A 109 -0.53 -6.82 -8.90
CA ARG A 109 0.23 -7.79 -8.10
C ARG A 109 1.70 -7.42 -7.97
N GLN A 110 2.30 -6.88 -9.05
CA GLN A 110 3.69 -6.47 -9.08
C GLN A 110 3.99 -5.24 -8.21
N VAL A 111 2.98 -4.39 -7.94
CA VAL A 111 3.13 -3.25 -7.01
C VAL A 111 3.40 -3.71 -5.58
N GLY A 112 2.83 -4.84 -5.16
CA GLY A 112 3.08 -5.43 -3.84
C GLY A 112 2.60 -4.58 -2.65
N ASP A 113 3.34 -4.60 -1.54
CA ASP A 113 2.99 -3.90 -0.29
C ASP A 113 3.74 -2.56 -0.14
N LEU A 114 3.46 -1.64 -1.07
CA LEU A 114 4.09 -0.31 -1.10
C LEU A 114 3.77 0.51 0.17
N GLU A 115 2.57 0.36 0.73
CA GLU A 115 2.14 1.01 1.98
C GLU A 115 3.13 0.75 3.13
N ARG A 116 3.51 -0.51 3.36
CA ARG A 116 4.47 -0.85 4.43
C ARG A 116 5.90 -0.47 4.11
N ILE A 117 6.29 -0.49 2.83
CA ILE A 117 7.61 -0.02 2.41
C ILE A 117 7.75 1.47 2.72
N LEU A 118 6.75 2.29 2.37
CA LEU A 118 6.74 3.73 2.67
C LEU A 118 6.77 4.02 4.18
N ALA A 119 6.08 3.21 4.99
CA ALA A 119 6.16 3.32 6.44
C ALA A 119 7.59 3.08 6.96
N ARG A 120 8.30 2.07 6.45
CA ARG A 120 9.71 1.82 6.79
C ARG A 120 10.64 2.92 6.28
N LEU A 121 10.39 3.44 5.08
CA LEU A 121 11.16 4.55 4.51
C LEU A 121 11.04 5.80 5.39
N ALA A 122 9.82 6.14 5.82
CA ALA A 122 9.57 7.28 6.70
C ALA A 122 10.24 7.14 8.07
N LEU A 123 10.42 5.92 8.55
CA LEU A 123 11.15 5.59 9.77
C LEU A 123 12.66 5.42 9.55
N ARG A 124 13.16 5.59 8.32
CA ARG A 124 14.56 5.33 7.93
C ARG A 124 15.05 3.92 8.27
N THR A 125 14.14 2.94 8.24
CA THR A 125 14.41 1.51 8.51
C THR A 125 14.20 0.63 7.27
N ALA A 126 13.96 1.24 6.10
CA ALA A 126 13.83 0.51 4.85
C ALA A 126 15.14 -0.18 4.49
N ARG A 127 15.05 -1.45 4.07
CA ARG A 127 16.19 -2.25 3.64
C ARG A 127 16.44 -2.07 2.14
N PRO A 128 17.62 -2.44 1.61
CA PRO A 128 17.91 -2.35 0.18
C PRO A 128 16.85 -3.03 -0.71
N ARG A 129 16.39 -4.24 -0.32
CA ARG A 129 15.31 -4.95 -1.01
C ARG A 129 13.95 -4.24 -0.96
N ASP A 130 13.70 -3.40 0.04
CA ASP A 130 12.49 -2.57 0.07
C ASP A 130 12.55 -1.48 -1.01
N LEU A 131 13.72 -0.87 -1.21
CA LEU A 131 13.94 0.13 -2.26
C LEU A 131 13.85 -0.49 -3.66
N ALA A 132 14.40 -1.68 -3.86
CA ALA A 132 14.25 -2.42 -5.12
C ALA A 132 12.78 -2.77 -5.42
N ARG A 133 11.99 -3.18 -4.42
CA ARG A 133 10.55 -3.41 -4.58
C ARG A 133 9.77 -2.11 -4.84
N MET A 134 10.16 -1.01 -4.21
CA MET A 134 9.59 0.31 -4.50
C MET A 134 9.84 0.72 -5.95
N ARG A 135 11.08 0.55 -6.44
CA ARG A 135 11.43 0.76 -7.85
C ARG A 135 10.56 -0.10 -8.76
N HIS A 136 10.46 -1.40 -8.48
CA HIS A 136 9.62 -2.32 -9.25
C HIS A 136 8.15 -1.88 -9.28
N ALA A 137 7.62 -1.40 -8.16
CA ALA A 137 6.27 -0.85 -8.09
C ALA A 137 6.10 0.40 -8.98
N PHE A 138 7.06 1.34 -8.98
CA PHE A 138 7.03 2.52 -9.84
C PHE A 138 7.10 2.18 -11.33
N GLN A 139 7.82 1.11 -11.70
CA GLN A 139 7.87 0.63 -13.08
C GLN A 139 6.51 0.15 -13.60
N GLN A 140 5.56 -0.21 -12.73
CA GLN A 140 4.21 -0.64 -13.13
C GLN A 140 3.24 0.52 -13.37
N LEU A 141 3.55 1.72 -12.88
CA LEU A 141 2.63 2.85 -12.93
C LEU A 141 2.31 3.30 -14.36
N PRO A 142 3.26 3.38 -15.31
CA PRO A 142 2.94 3.73 -16.70
C PRO A 142 1.93 2.77 -17.33
N GLU A 143 2.12 1.46 -17.13
CA GLU A 143 1.21 0.42 -17.65
C GLU A 143 -0.19 0.55 -17.03
N LEU A 144 -0.28 0.70 -15.70
CA LEU A 144 -1.57 0.93 -15.02
C LEU A 144 -2.25 2.20 -15.52
N ARG A 145 -1.49 3.28 -15.74
CA ARG A 145 -2.04 4.53 -16.29
C ARG A 145 -2.56 4.33 -17.70
N ALA A 146 -1.87 3.57 -18.55
CA ALA A 146 -2.33 3.28 -19.91
C ALA A 146 -3.62 2.45 -19.91
N GLN A 147 -3.68 1.36 -19.14
CA GLN A 147 -4.88 0.51 -19.04
C GLN A 147 -6.10 1.27 -18.49
N LEU A 148 -5.89 2.18 -17.53
CA LEU A 148 -6.97 2.95 -16.91
C LEU A 148 -7.40 4.18 -17.74
N GLU A 149 -6.67 4.56 -18.79
CA GLU A 149 -6.99 5.75 -19.59
C GLU A 149 -8.30 5.61 -20.37
N THR A 150 -8.59 4.40 -20.87
CA THR A 150 -9.76 4.11 -21.69
C THR A 150 -11.03 3.88 -20.87
N VAL A 151 -10.92 3.83 -19.53
CA VAL A 151 -12.06 3.59 -18.64
C VAL A 151 -12.85 4.88 -18.45
N ASP A 152 -14.06 4.94 -19.02
CA ASP A 152 -14.97 6.08 -18.89
C ASP A 152 -15.66 6.10 -17.52
N SER A 153 -14.94 6.56 -16.50
CA SER A 153 -15.44 6.69 -15.12
C SER A 153 -14.65 7.74 -14.36
N ALA A 154 -15.30 8.83 -13.96
CA ALA A 154 -14.64 9.93 -13.23
C ALA A 154 -13.96 9.47 -11.93
N PRO A 155 -14.55 8.60 -11.09
CA PRO A 155 -13.86 8.03 -9.93
C PRO A 155 -12.59 7.25 -10.27
N VAL A 156 -12.59 6.50 -11.39
CA VAL A 156 -11.41 5.76 -11.86
C VAL A 156 -10.32 6.73 -12.30
N GLN A 157 -10.66 7.77 -13.06
CA GLN A 157 -9.69 8.78 -13.49
C GLN A 157 -9.10 9.54 -12.30
N ALA A 158 -9.88 9.81 -11.26
CA ALA A 158 -9.37 10.40 -10.02
C ALA A 158 -8.38 9.48 -9.28
N LEU A 159 -8.61 8.16 -9.27
CA LEU A 159 -7.68 7.18 -8.72
C LEU A 159 -6.39 7.06 -9.55
N ARG A 160 -6.52 7.06 -10.90
CA ARG A 160 -5.41 7.07 -11.85
C ARG A 160 -4.52 8.29 -11.64
N GLU A 161 -5.11 9.46 -11.41
CA GLU A 161 -4.31 10.66 -11.15
C GLU A 161 -3.64 10.60 -9.77
N LYS A 162 -4.37 10.18 -8.75
CA LYS A 162 -3.86 10.08 -7.37
C LYS A 162 -2.70 9.08 -7.21
N MET A 163 -2.62 8.03 -8.02
CA MET A 163 -1.51 7.08 -7.94
C MET A 163 -0.17 7.66 -8.43
N GLY A 164 -0.19 8.74 -9.22
CA GLY A 164 1.02 9.37 -9.76
C GLY A 164 1.80 8.49 -10.75
N GLU A 165 3.06 8.86 -11.00
CA GLU A 165 3.99 8.13 -11.89
C GLU A 165 5.42 8.07 -11.32
N PHE A 166 5.84 9.08 -10.57
CA PHE A 166 7.13 9.14 -9.85
C PHE A 166 8.36 8.86 -10.73
N ALA A 167 8.36 9.28 -12.00
CA ALA A 167 9.42 9.00 -12.97
C ALA A 167 10.83 9.39 -12.47
N GLU A 168 10.98 10.55 -11.82
CA GLU A 168 12.26 11.01 -11.25
C GLU A 168 12.77 10.08 -10.14
N LEU A 169 11.87 9.58 -9.28
CA LEU A 169 12.23 8.66 -8.20
C LEU A 169 12.51 7.25 -8.74
N ARG A 170 11.78 6.82 -9.77
CA ARG A 170 12.05 5.57 -10.49
C ARG A 170 13.48 5.60 -11.05
N ASP A 171 13.82 6.63 -11.82
CA ASP A 171 15.15 6.81 -12.42
C ASP A 171 16.25 6.87 -11.35
N LEU A 172 16.01 7.60 -10.25
CA LEU A 172 16.95 7.62 -9.12
C LEU A 172 17.24 6.22 -8.59
N LEU A 173 16.21 5.40 -8.35
CA LEU A 173 16.38 4.05 -7.80
C LEU A 173 16.98 3.07 -8.81
N GLU A 174 16.72 3.26 -10.11
CA GLU A 174 17.34 2.50 -11.21
C GLU A 174 18.84 2.76 -11.29
N ARG A 175 19.26 4.03 -11.18
CA ARG A 175 20.69 4.39 -11.18
C ARG A 175 21.39 4.07 -9.88
N ALA A 176 20.70 4.16 -8.73
CA ALA A 176 21.35 4.08 -7.42
C ALA A 176 21.50 2.65 -6.89
N ILE A 177 20.55 1.75 -7.13
CA ILE A 177 20.47 0.44 -6.46
C ILE A 177 20.59 -0.68 -7.48
N ILE A 178 21.43 -1.68 -7.21
CA ILE A 178 21.56 -2.85 -8.09
C ILE A 178 20.23 -3.61 -8.24
N ASP A 179 20.12 -4.48 -9.25
CA ASP A 179 18.88 -5.22 -9.52
C ASP A 179 18.42 -6.09 -8.35
N THR A 180 19.35 -6.86 -7.79
CA THR A 180 19.09 -7.79 -6.69
C THR A 180 19.97 -7.46 -5.49
N PRO A 181 19.63 -6.42 -4.69
CA PRO A 181 20.47 -6.00 -3.59
C PRO A 181 20.44 -7.02 -2.43
N PRO A 182 21.52 -7.07 -1.61
CA PRO A 182 21.56 -7.91 -0.42
C PRO A 182 20.51 -7.50 0.61
N VAL A 183 20.31 -8.38 1.61
CA VAL A 183 19.27 -8.18 2.64
C VAL A 183 19.59 -6.98 3.53
N LEU A 184 20.86 -6.79 3.87
CA LEU A 184 21.32 -5.73 4.76
C LEU A 184 22.34 -4.86 4.04
N VAL A 185 22.29 -3.56 4.31
CA VAL A 185 23.23 -2.58 3.75
C VAL A 185 24.65 -2.76 4.26
N ARG A 186 24.82 -3.31 5.47
CA ARG A 186 26.13 -3.54 6.11
C ARG A 186 27.00 -4.55 5.35
N ASP A 187 26.38 -5.38 4.51
CA ASP A 187 27.06 -6.42 3.75
C ASP A 187 27.69 -5.85 2.45
N GLY A 188 27.55 -4.55 2.20
CA GLY A 188 28.03 -3.89 0.98
C GLY A 188 27.18 -4.25 -0.25
N GLY A 189 27.68 -3.97 -1.46
CA GLY A 189 27.06 -4.43 -2.71
C GLY A 189 25.63 -3.92 -2.99
N VAL A 190 25.22 -2.79 -2.42
CA VAL A 190 23.87 -2.22 -2.63
C VAL A 190 23.85 -1.19 -3.74
N ILE A 191 24.80 -0.25 -3.71
CA ILE A 191 24.87 0.88 -4.64
C ILE A 191 25.40 0.39 -5.99
N ALA A 192 24.73 0.73 -7.09
CA ALA A 192 25.17 0.34 -8.43
C ALA A 192 26.46 1.04 -8.84
N SER A 193 27.23 0.41 -9.73
CA SER A 193 28.37 1.07 -10.38
C SER A 193 27.89 2.22 -11.27
N GLY A 194 28.69 3.27 -11.38
CA GLY A 194 28.40 4.49 -12.13
C GLY A 194 27.49 5.48 -11.38
N TYR A 195 27.00 5.13 -10.19
CA TYR A 195 26.20 6.06 -9.38
C TYR A 195 27.06 7.09 -8.64
N ASN A 196 28.27 6.69 -8.21
CA ASN A 196 29.17 7.54 -7.45
C ASN A 196 30.62 7.19 -7.82
N GLU A 197 31.32 8.13 -8.46
CA GLU A 197 32.68 7.96 -8.97
C GLU A 197 33.67 7.57 -7.86
N GLU A 198 33.62 8.27 -6.71
CA GLU A 198 34.47 7.99 -5.56
C GLU A 198 34.29 6.54 -5.05
N LEU A 199 33.05 6.08 -4.90
CA LEU A 199 32.77 4.71 -4.46
C LEU A 199 33.29 3.66 -5.45
N ASP A 200 33.26 3.97 -6.75
CA ASP A 200 33.77 3.07 -7.78
C ASP A 200 35.31 3.04 -7.78
N GLU A 201 35.98 4.16 -7.54
CA GLU A 201 37.43 4.21 -7.32
C GLU A 201 37.83 3.33 -6.12
N TRP A 202 37.13 3.46 -4.99
CA TRP A 202 37.38 2.64 -3.80
C TRP A 202 37.18 1.14 -4.05
N ARG A 203 36.25 0.75 -4.92
CA ARG A 203 36.03 -0.65 -5.32
C ARG A 203 37.12 -1.19 -6.24
N ALA A 204 37.73 -0.34 -7.07
CA ALA A 204 38.79 -0.74 -7.99
C ALA A 204 40.16 -0.93 -7.28
N LEU A 205 40.33 -0.31 -6.11
CA LEU A 205 41.55 -0.35 -5.30
C LEU A 205 41.64 -1.56 -4.35
N GLY A 206 40.57 -2.35 -4.19
CA GLY A 206 40.48 -3.52 -3.31
C GLY A 206 40.16 -4.79 -4.07
#